data_AF-A0A958A2H5-F1
#
_entry.id   AF-A0A958A2H5-F1
#
_cell.length_a   1.000
_cell.length_b   1.000
_cell.length_c   1.000
_cell.angle_alpha   90.00
_cell.angle_beta   90.00
_cell.angle_gamma   90.00
#
_symmetry.space_group_name_H-M   'P 1'
#
loop_
_entity.id
_entity.type
_entity.pdbx_description
1 polymer ?
#
loop_
_entity_poly.entity_id
_entity_poly.type
_entity_poly.pdbx_seq_one_letter_code
_entity_poly.pdbx_strand_id
1 'polypeptide(L)'
;MADIADIQQRIKKVRKKRGFVTDPLKIQILLTEELGEISSELKRLWSKNYDEFDRNRLSDEIADAFVLLCALASEFDIELGQAVESKFFSKDAHRQWKTAE
;
A
#
# COMPACT_ATOMS: atom_id res chain seq x y z
N MET A 1 19.35 2.34 5.70
CA MET A 1 18.02 2.13 5.11
C MET A 1 17.01 2.77 6.04
N ALA A 2 16.00 3.48 5.54
CA ALA A 2 14.95 4.03 6.39
C ALA A 2 13.99 2.90 6.78
N ASP A 3 13.56 2.85 8.04
CA ASP A 3 12.54 1.89 8.46
C ASP A 3 11.13 2.33 7.98
N ILE A 4 10.12 1.49 8.19
CA ILE A 4 8.73 1.80 7.78
C ILE A 4 8.19 3.03 8.51
N ALA A 5 8.50 3.21 9.79
CA ALA A 5 8.07 4.36 10.57
C ALA A 5 8.69 5.66 10.02
N ASP A 6 9.99 5.67 9.70
CA ASP A 6 10.68 6.80 9.08
C ASP A 6 10.03 7.19 7.74
N ILE A 7 9.73 6.19 6.91
CA ILE A 7 9.08 6.40 5.61
C ILE A 7 7.66 6.95 5.81
N GLN A 8 6.87 6.36 6.71
CA GLN A 8 5.51 6.80 7.03
C GLN A 8 5.50 8.26 7.53
N GLN A 9 6.43 8.63 8.42
CA GLN A 9 6.55 10.02 8.91
C GLN A 9 6.95 11.00 7.80
N ARG A 10 7.87 10.60 6.92
CA ARG A 10 8.25 11.41 5.74
C ARG A 10 7.06 11.61 4.80
N ILE A 11 6.26 10.57 4.55
CA ILE A 11 5.03 10.65 3.76
C ILE A 11 4.05 11.62 4.41
N LYS A 12 3.73 11.46 5.70
CA LYS A 12 2.84 12.35 6.46
C LYS A 12 3.27 13.82 6.33
N LYS A 13 4.56 14.10 6.51
CA LYS A 13 5.13 15.46 6.38
C LYS A 13 5.00 16.03 4.97
N VAL A 14 5.33 15.26 3.94
CA VAL A 14 5.26 15.70 2.54
C VAL A 14 3.81 15.94 2.10
N ARG A 15 2.90 15.01 2.43
CA ARG A 15 1.46 15.15 2.13
C ARG A 15 0.87 16.40 2.78
N LYS A 16 1.20 16.64 4.06
CA LYS A 16 0.80 17.86 4.77
C LYS A 16 1.33 19.12 4.09
N LYS A 17 2.61 19.13 3.69
CA LYS A 17 3.22 20.26 2.97
C LYS A 17 2.54 20.54 1.62
N ARG A 18 2.09 19.49 0.92
CA ARG A 18 1.42 19.58 -0.38
C ARG A 18 -0.09 19.86 -0.29
N GLY A 19 -0.65 19.92 0.92
CA GLY A 19 -2.09 20.16 1.12
C GLY A 19 -2.97 19.01 0.60
N PHE A 20 -2.46 17.78 0.62
CA PHE A 20 -3.23 16.61 0.19
C PHE A 20 -4.38 16.31 1.16
N VAL A 21 -5.40 15.64 0.64
CA VAL A 21 -6.56 15.22 1.41
C VAL A 21 -6.16 14.34 2.60
N THR A 22 -6.77 14.62 3.75
CA THR A 22 -6.60 13.89 5.02
C THR A 22 -7.87 13.18 5.47
N ASP A 23 -9.00 13.39 4.78
CA ASP A 23 -10.25 12.68 5.04
C ASP A 23 -10.04 11.16 4.79
N PRO A 24 -10.20 10.30 5.83
CA PRO A 24 -9.96 8.87 5.70
C PRO A 24 -10.83 8.18 4.64
N LEU A 25 -12.06 8.65 4.42
CA LEU A 25 -12.95 8.08 3.40
C LEU A 25 -12.41 8.37 2.00
N LYS A 26 -11.91 9.59 1.77
CA LYS A 26 -11.30 9.96 0.49
C LYS A 26 -9.97 9.24 0.27
N ILE A 27 -9.17 9.07 1.32
CA ILE A 27 -7.94 8.28 1.24
C ILE A 27 -8.24 6.83 0.88
N GLN A 28 -9.27 6.22 1.48
CA GLN A 28 -9.70 4.85 1.16
C GLN A 28 -10.16 4.71 -0.30
N ILE A 29 -10.87 5.70 -0.83
CA ILE A 29 -11.28 5.72 -2.24
C ILE A 29 -10.05 5.75 -3.15
N LEU A 30 -9.12 6.68 -2.92
CA LEU A 30 -7.89 6.78 -3.69
C LEU A 30 -7.05 5.49 -3.58
N LEU A 31 -6.94 4.90 -2.38
CA LEU A 31 -6.22 3.63 -2.20
C LEU A 31 -6.83 2.53 -3.07
N THR A 32 -8.16 2.50 -3.18
CA THR A 32 -8.87 1.52 -4.00
C THR A 32 -8.61 1.74 -5.49
N GLU A 33 -8.42 3.00 -5.91
CA GLU A 33 -8.03 3.37 -7.27
C GLU A 33 -6.65 2.79 -7.62
N GLU A 34 -5.63 2.99 -6.77
CA GLU A 34 -4.28 2.46 -7.00
C GLU A 34 -4.25 0.92 -7.04
N LEU A 35 -5.07 0.24 -6.22
CA LEU A 35 -5.22 -1.22 -6.31
C LEU A 35 -5.82 -1.66 -7.65
N GLY A 36 -6.68 -0.83 -8.25
CA GLY A 36 -7.20 -1.02 -9.61
C GLY A 36 -6.13 -0.84 -10.67
N GLU A 37 -5.20 0.09 -10.48
CA GLU A 37 -4.06 0.31 -11.38
C GLU A 37 -3.08 -0.88 -11.34
N ILE A 38 -2.75 -1.37 -10.14
CA ILE A 38 -2.00 -2.63 -9.95
C ILE A 38 -2.68 -3.78 -10.71
N SER A 39 -3.99 -3.92 -10.53
CA SER A 39 -4.77 -4.99 -11.20
C SER A 39 -4.74 -4.84 -12.72
N SER A 40 -4.79 -3.59 -13.22
CA SER A 40 -4.74 -3.29 -14.64
C SER A 40 -3.39 -3.66 -15.25
N GLU A 41 -2.30 -3.41 -14.54
CA GLU A 41 -0.96 -3.78 -14.99
C GLU A 41 -0.74 -5.30 -14.94
N LEU A 42 -1.17 -5.98 -13.87
CA LEU A 42 -1.08 -7.44 -13.76
C LEU A 42 -1.92 -8.17 -14.83
N LYS A 43 -3.06 -7.60 -15.25
CA LYS A 43 -3.89 -8.16 -16.32
C LYS A 43 -3.13 -8.28 -17.65
N ARG A 44 -2.14 -7.41 -17.89
CA ARG A 44 -1.30 -7.45 -19.10
C ARG A 44 -0.41 -8.70 -19.19
N LEU A 45 -0.18 -9.40 -18.07
CA LEU A 45 0.59 -10.65 -18.06
C LEU A 45 -0.07 -11.78 -18.87
N TRP A 46 -1.39 -11.73 -19.07
CA TRP A 46 -2.13 -12.82 -19.72
C TRP A 46 -3.12 -12.34 -20.77
N SER A 47 -3.56 -11.08 -20.74
CA SER A 47 -4.53 -10.56 -21.69
C SER A 47 -3.85 -9.99 -22.94
N LYS A 48 -4.12 -10.59 -24.10
CA LYS A 48 -3.61 -10.14 -25.42
C LYS A 48 -4.26 -8.85 -25.95
N ASN A 49 -5.24 -8.30 -25.23
CA ASN A 49 -5.98 -7.10 -25.64
C ASN A 49 -5.35 -5.80 -25.11
N TYR A 50 -4.23 -5.89 -24.41
CA TYR A 50 -3.54 -4.76 -23.78
C TYR A 50 -2.07 -4.75 -24.20
N ASP A 51 -1.40 -3.60 -24.06
CA ASP A 51 0.05 -3.53 -24.26
C ASP A 51 0.78 -4.41 -23.27
N GLU A 52 2.06 -4.63 -23.54
CA GLU A 52 2.95 -5.46 -22.74
C GLU A 52 3.03 -4.99 -21.27
N PHE A 53 3.23 -5.97 -20.40
CA PHE A 53 3.52 -5.74 -18.99
C PHE A 53 4.81 -4.92 -18.82
N ASP A 54 4.73 -3.91 -17.96
CA ASP A 54 5.83 -3.05 -17.55
C ASP A 54 6.00 -3.12 -16.02
N ARG A 55 7.14 -3.69 -15.60
CA ARG A 55 7.51 -3.80 -14.19
C ARG A 55 7.63 -2.44 -13.51
N ASN A 56 8.03 -1.39 -14.24
CA ASN A 56 8.20 -0.07 -13.65
C ASN A 56 6.84 0.55 -13.32
N ARG A 57 5.85 0.42 -14.22
CA ARG A 57 4.46 0.83 -13.94
C ARG A 57 3.93 0.10 -12.71
N LEU A 58 4.07 -1.22 -12.67
CA LEU A 58 3.65 -1.99 -11.48
C LEU A 58 4.35 -1.50 -10.19
N SER A 59 5.64 -1.15 -10.28
CA SER A 59 6.39 -0.61 -9.14
C SER A 59 5.85 0.74 -8.68
N ASP A 60 5.46 1.61 -9.61
CA ASP A 60 4.90 2.93 -9.31
C ASP A 60 3.53 2.77 -8.63
N GLU A 61 2.63 1.93 -9.16
CA GLU A 61 1.30 1.71 -8.57
C GLU A 61 1.37 1.05 -7.17
N ILE A 62 2.32 0.13 -6.95
CA ILE A 62 2.56 -0.43 -5.62
C ILE A 62 3.03 0.65 -4.65
N ALA A 63 3.89 1.56 -5.10
CA ALA A 63 4.37 2.67 -4.28
C ALA A 63 3.24 3.64 -3.93
N ASP A 64 2.36 3.97 -4.88
CA ASP A 64 1.22 4.86 -4.65
C ASP A 64 0.20 4.23 -3.69
N ALA A 65 -0.13 2.94 -3.85
CA ALA A 65 -0.93 2.20 -2.90
C ALA A 65 -0.31 2.20 -1.49
N PHE A 66 1.01 2.01 -1.38
CA PHE A 66 1.71 2.05 -0.09
C PHE A 66 1.68 3.45 0.55
N VAL A 67 1.84 4.51 -0.25
CA VAL A 67 1.75 5.90 0.21
C VAL A 67 0.38 6.21 0.80
N LEU A 68 -0.69 5.76 0.14
CA LEU A 68 -2.06 5.96 0.61
C LEU A 68 -2.39 5.10 1.84
N LEU A 69 -1.86 3.88 1.92
CA LEU A 69 -1.97 3.07 3.13
C LEU A 69 -1.26 3.73 4.32
N CYS A 70 -0.06 4.27 4.11
CA CYS A 70 0.67 5.07 5.11
C CYS A 70 -0.12 6.29 5.56
N ALA A 71 -0.75 7.00 4.60
CA ALA A 71 -1.59 8.15 4.88
C ALA A 71 -2.80 7.75 5.73
N LEU A 72 -3.53 6.71 5.35
CA LEU A 72 -4.68 6.20 6.08
C LEU A 72 -4.31 5.83 7.51
N ALA A 73 -3.26 5.04 7.69
CA ALA A 73 -2.77 4.65 9.01
C ALA A 73 -2.37 5.87 9.87
N SER A 74 -1.76 6.88 9.26
CA SER A 74 -1.37 8.12 9.94
C SER A 74 -2.54 8.98 10.44
N GLU A 75 -3.74 8.86 9.87
CA GLU A 75 -4.95 9.55 10.33
C GLU A 75 -5.58 8.87 11.56
N PHE A 76 -5.22 7.62 11.84
CA PHE A 76 -5.68 6.85 13.01
C PHE A 76 -4.55 6.59 14.03
N ASP A 77 -3.43 7.31 13.92
CA ASP A 77 -2.25 7.14 14.78
C ASP A 77 -1.71 5.70 14.82
N ILE A 78 -1.82 4.98 13.71
CA ILE A 78 -1.31 3.62 13.54
C ILE A 78 0.12 3.70 12.98
N GLU A 79 1.09 3.18 13.73
CA GLU A 79 2.44 2.93 13.24
C GLU A 79 2.46 1.58 12.50
N LEU A 80 2.65 1.62 11.18
CA LEU A 80 2.46 0.45 10.32
C LEU A 80 3.49 -0.65 10.57
N GLY A 81 4.75 -0.29 10.83
CA GLY A 81 5.81 -1.26 11.11
C GLY A 81 5.48 -2.13 12.32
N GLN A 82 5.16 -1.50 13.44
CA GLN A 82 4.73 -2.17 14.68
C GLN A 82 3.43 -2.95 14.49
N ALA A 83 2.47 -2.43 13.72
CA ALA A 83 1.23 -3.13 13.44
C ALA A 83 1.49 -4.45 12.68
N VAL A 84 2.38 -4.43 11.69
CA VAL A 84 2.82 -5.62 10.95
C VAL A 84 3.56 -6.60 11.86
N GLU A 85 4.54 -6.13 12.65
CA GLU A 85 5.27 -6.96 13.62
C GLU A 85 4.34 -7.68 14.62
N SER A 86 3.40 -6.91 15.18
CA SER A 86 2.45 -7.43 16.16
C SER A 86 1.45 -8.42 15.54
N LYS A 87 1.02 -8.17 14.30
CA LYS A 87 -0.02 -8.97 13.66
C LYS A 87 0.55 -10.18 12.93
N PHE A 88 1.46 -9.95 12.00
CA PHE A 88 1.99 -10.95 11.09
C PHE A 88 3.06 -11.82 11.77
N PHE A 89 4.10 -11.20 12.33
CA PHE A 89 5.24 -11.93 12.90
C PHE A 89 5.02 -12.45 14.33
N SER A 90 3.99 -11.96 15.03
CA SER A 90 3.66 -12.42 16.39
C SER A 90 2.35 -13.22 16.46
N LYS A 91 1.20 -12.57 16.27
CA LYS A 91 -0.12 -13.20 16.40
C LYS A 91 -0.37 -14.29 15.36
N ASP A 92 0.04 -14.05 14.11
CA ASP A 92 -0.19 -14.96 12.99
C ASP A 92 0.94 -15.98 12.79
N ALA A 93 2.09 -15.85 13.47
CA ALA A 93 3.18 -16.82 13.42
C ALA A 93 2.77 -18.22 13.93
N HIS A 94 1.75 -18.28 14.78
CA HIS A 94 1.23 -19.52 15.35
C HIS A 94 0.01 -20.06 14.59
N ARG A 95 -0.44 -19.37 13.53
CA ARG A 95 -1.55 -19.84 12.71
C ARG A 95 -1.07 -20.94 11.78
N GLN A 96 -1.70 -22.10 11.87
CA GLN A 96 -1.59 -23.12 10.83
C GLN A 96 -2.49 -22.71 9.67
N TRP A 97 -1.87 -22.16 8.62
CA TRP A 97 -2.54 -21.91 7.35
C TRP A 97 -2.68 -23.25 6.64
N LYS A 98 -3.92 -23.70 6.42
CA LYS A 98 -4.15 -24.79 5.46
C LYS A 98 -3.69 -24.27 4.10
N THR A 99 -2.75 -24.98 3.48
CA THR A 99 -2.24 -24.64 2.15
C THR A 99 -3.41 -24.54 1.17
N ALA A 100 -3.36 -23.52 0.32
CA ALA A 100 -4.34 -23.31 -0.75
C ALA A 100 -3.99 -24.13 -2.00
N GLU A 101 -3.39 -25.32 -1.81
CA GLU A 101 -3.22 -26.32 -2.88
C GLU A 101 -4.57 -26.96 -3.23
#